data_AF-A0AAX0J2N8-F1
#
_entry.id   AF-A0AAX0J2N8-F1
#
_cell.length_a   1.000
_cell.length_b   1.000
_cell.length_c   1.000
_cell.angle_alpha   90.00
_cell.angle_beta   90.00
_cell.angle_gamma   90.00
#
_symmetry.space_group_name_H-M   'P 1'
#
loop_
_entity.id
_entity.type
_entity.pdbx_description
1 polymer ?
#
loop_
_entity_poly.entity_id
_entity_poly.type
_entity_poly.pdbx_seq_one_letter_code
_entity_poly.pdbx_strand_id
1 'polypeptide(L)'
;MHSRSVKFPSSKGHQIAGTIDFPDGTPRAFAMFAHCFTGSRFTPGAARVSKELAERGIACLRFDFPGLGQSEGIFSETSFSENVADIKAAADWLGQHYSAPQLLIGHSLGGAASLKAATTLKCLRGVATIGAPFDPAHAVLHFADRIGEVDENGAVTLTLGGRDITISREFLEDLADTNPEAYLPRLRKPLLILHSPIDQTVGVDNAQLIFRTTRYPKSLVALDKVDHLLTKQGSAQQAARIINTWFEQHIVAENEDPNADTLPEGVAVAQSIPAGKFADIVHTGTHSFTTDREKALGGKNLGVSPTSLLISALAAAASQEIRLAAKESRIHSLEDVNVTISKTVGDGERVHLRRNISLVGDLTDDERHELLLAARNSDIEKMLQGNVTINDQDV
;
A
#
# COMPACT_ATOMS: atom_id res chain seq x y z
N MET A 1 -4.69 10.02 -4.30
CA MET A 1 -5.37 8.92 -3.59
C MET A 1 -6.85 9.29 -3.45
N HIS A 2 -7.78 8.34 -3.54
CA HIS A 2 -9.20 8.59 -3.30
C HIS A 2 -9.80 7.56 -2.34
N SER A 3 -10.77 7.97 -1.52
CA SER A 3 -11.44 7.09 -0.56
C SER A 3 -12.87 6.79 -1.04
N ARG A 4 -13.30 5.54 -0.96
CA ARG A 4 -14.69 5.13 -1.27
C ARG A 4 -15.34 4.46 -0.06
N SER A 5 -16.50 4.96 0.34
CA SER A 5 -17.34 4.30 1.34
C SER A 5 -17.97 3.04 0.75
N VAL A 6 -17.99 1.97 1.53
CA VAL A 6 -18.56 0.67 1.15
C VAL A 6 -19.40 0.11 2.28
N LYS A 7 -20.30 -0.81 1.95
CA LYS A 7 -21.09 -1.57 2.91
C LYS A 7 -21.04 -3.05 2.56
N PHE A 8 -20.88 -3.90 3.55
CA PHE A 8 -20.85 -5.37 3.37
C PHE A 8 -21.44 -6.09 4.57
N PRO A 9 -21.93 -7.34 4.43
CA PRO A 9 -22.49 -8.08 5.56
C PRO A 9 -21.40 -8.59 6.51
N SER A 10 -21.69 -8.58 7.81
CA SER A 10 -20.91 -9.26 8.84
C SER A 10 -21.11 -10.77 8.79
N SER A 11 -20.40 -11.51 9.65
CA SER A 11 -20.59 -12.96 9.81
C SER A 11 -22.01 -13.37 10.23
N LYS A 12 -22.74 -12.47 10.91
CA LYS A 12 -24.16 -12.63 11.30
C LYS A 12 -25.14 -11.86 10.40
N GLY A 13 -24.66 -11.23 9.32
CA GLY A 13 -25.49 -10.51 8.35
C GLY A 13 -25.79 -9.06 8.69
N HIS A 14 -25.23 -8.50 9.77
CA HIS A 14 -25.34 -7.05 10.05
C HIS A 14 -24.59 -6.24 8.99
N GLN A 15 -25.13 -5.09 8.59
CA GLN A 15 -24.45 -4.25 7.63
C GLN A 15 -23.24 -3.54 8.26
N ILE A 16 -22.03 -3.91 7.83
CA ILE A 16 -20.77 -3.27 8.20
C ILE A 16 -20.51 -2.04 7.32
N ALA A 17 -20.14 -0.92 7.95
CA ALA A 17 -19.66 0.28 7.27
C ALA A 17 -18.13 0.24 7.08
N GLY A 18 -17.70 0.30 5.82
CA GLY A 18 -16.30 0.30 5.43
C GLY A 18 -15.87 1.54 4.67
N THR A 19 -14.56 1.71 4.52
CA THR A 19 -13.95 2.67 3.61
C THR A 19 -12.71 2.03 2.99
N ILE A 20 -12.62 2.06 1.67
CA ILE A 20 -11.42 1.65 0.94
C ILE A 20 -10.66 2.90 0.53
N ASP A 21 -9.43 3.03 0.98
CA ASP A 21 -8.49 4.06 0.54
C ASP A 21 -7.69 3.50 -0.66
N PHE A 22 -7.87 4.09 -1.85
CA PHE A 22 -7.25 3.65 -3.10
C PHE A 22 -6.05 4.53 -3.50
N PRO A 23 -4.98 3.94 -4.06
CA PRO A 23 -3.95 4.70 -4.76
C PRO A 23 -4.51 5.53 -5.93
N ASP A 24 -3.69 6.44 -6.47
CA ASP A 24 -4.04 7.17 -7.70
C ASP A 24 -4.00 6.28 -8.96
N GLY A 25 -3.18 5.22 -8.93
CA GLY A 25 -3.10 4.20 -9.99
C GLY A 25 -3.76 2.87 -9.60
N THR A 26 -3.49 1.82 -10.38
CA THR A 26 -3.94 0.46 -10.06
C THR A 26 -3.28 -0.02 -8.76
N PRO A 27 -4.05 -0.59 -7.80
CA PRO A 27 -3.48 -1.18 -6.59
C PRO A 27 -2.48 -2.29 -6.91
N ARG A 28 -1.31 -2.26 -6.27
CA ARG A 28 -0.33 -3.35 -6.29
C ARG A 28 -0.77 -4.52 -5.41
N ALA A 29 -1.53 -4.23 -4.36
CA ALA A 29 -2.12 -5.22 -3.47
C ALA A 29 -3.27 -4.59 -2.69
N PHE A 30 -4.10 -5.45 -2.11
CA PHE A 30 -5.10 -5.05 -1.12
C PHE A 30 -4.66 -5.41 0.30
N ALA A 31 -4.98 -4.52 1.23
CA ALA A 31 -4.80 -4.68 2.66
C ALA A 31 -6.11 -4.45 3.41
N MET A 32 -6.18 -4.95 4.64
CA MET A 32 -7.25 -4.66 5.58
C MET A 32 -6.69 -4.10 6.88
N PHE A 33 -7.45 -3.20 7.50
CA PHE A 33 -7.14 -2.61 8.80
C PHE A 33 -8.30 -2.85 9.78
N ALA A 34 -8.07 -3.73 10.76
CA ALA A 34 -8.94 -3.98 11.89
C ALA A 34 -8.55 -3.07 13.08
N HIS A 35 -9.39 -2.11 13.41
CA HIS A 35 -9.09 -1.10 14.43
C HIS A 35 -9.43 -1.54 15.87
N CYS A 36 -9.10 -0.70 16.86
CA CYS A 36 -9.42 -0.91 18.28
C CYS A 36 -10.93 -0.76 18.58
N PHE A 37 -11.50 -1.52 19.52
CA PHE A 37 -12.96 -1.56 19.73
C PHE A 37 -13.58 -0.29 20.33
N THR A 38 -12.79 0.62 20.91
CA THR A 38 -13.28 1.97 21.28
C THR A 38 -13.15 3.00 20.17
N GLY A 39 -12.57 2.58 19.06
CA GLY A 39 -12.40 3.37 17.86
C GLY A 39 -13.56 3.26 16.90
N SER A 40 -13.35 3.94 15.78
CA SER A 40 -14.00 3.65 14.52
C SER A 40 -12.91 3.60 13.46
N ARG A 41 -13.28 3.25 12.24
CA ARG A 41 -12.44 3.36 11.05
C ARG A 41 -11.88 4.77 10.86
N PHE A 42 -12.44 5.80 11.49
CA PHE A 42 -11.95 7.19 11.42
C PHE A 42 -10.90 7.55 12.49
N THR A 43 -10.54 6.62 13.38
CA THR A 43 -9.46 6.87 14.35
C THR A 43 -8.16 7.25 13.65
N PRO A 44 -7.34 8.13 14.25
CA PRO A 44 -6.07 8.56 13.66
C PRO A 44 -5.19 7.40 13.19
N GLY A 45 -5.03 6.36 14.02
CA GLY A 45 -4.29 5.15 13.66
C GLY A 45 -4.84 4.48 12.39
N ALA A 46 -6.12 4.10 12.39
CA ALA A 46 -6.73 3.40 11.26
C ALA A 46 -6.73 4.24 9.97
N ALA A 47 -7.19 5.49 10.05
CA ALA A 47 -7.33 6.34 8.88
C ALA A 47 -5.99 6.78 8.29
N ARG A 48 -5.02 7.18 9.12
CA ARG A 48 -3.73 7.68 8.62
C ARG A 48 -2.83 6.54 8.15
N VAL A 49 -2.87 5.37 8.79
CA VAL A 49 -2.12 4.19 8.30
C VAL A 49 -2.66 3.75 6.94
N SER A 50 -3.98 3.60 6.81
CA SER A 50 -4.60 3.15 5.57
C SER A 50 -4.32 4.11 4.40
N LYS A 51 -4.37 5.42 4.64
CA LYS A 51 -4.05 6.43 3.61
C LYS A 51 -2.58 6.43 3.21
N GLU A 52 -1.65 6.33 4.16
CA GLU A 52 -0.21 6.26 3.83
C GLU A 52 0.13 4.98 3.05
N LEU A 53 -0.55 3.86 3.30
CA LEU A 53 -0.41 2.64 2.49
C LEU A 53 -0.97 2.84 1.06
N ALA A 54 -2.10 3.51 0.94
CA ALA A 54 -2.69 3.85 -0.37
C ALA A 54 -1.79 4.78 -1.18
N GLU A 55 -1.13 5.75 -0.55
CA GLU A 55 -0.10 6.59 -1.20
C GLU A 55 1.10 5.78 -1.73
N ARG A 56 1.27 4.54 -1.25
CA ARG A 56 2.36 3.61 -1.62
C ARG A 56 1.91 2.49 -2.55
N GLY A 57 0.69 2.59 -3.08
CA GLY A 57 0.16 1.64 -4.05
C GLY A 57 -0.60 0.46 -3.44
N ILE A 58 -0.82 0.42 -2.12
CA ILE A 58 -1.59 -0.64 -1.45
C ILE A 58 -2.98 -0.12 -1.10
N ALA A 59 -4.01 -0.61 -1.78
CA ALA A 59 -5.39 -0.25 -1.44
C ALA A 59 -5.74 -0.84 -0.07
N CYS A 60 -6.36 -0.07 0.83
CA CYS A 60 -6.59 -0.50 2.20
C CYS A 60 -8.06 -0.36 2.61
N LEU A 61 -8.70 -1.49 2.95
CA LEU A 61 -10.03 -1.53 3.53
C LEU A 61 -9.94 -1.37 5.06
N ARG A 62 -10.61 -0.34 5.58
CA ARG A 62 -10.86 -0.17 7.02
C ARG A 62 -12.36 -0.18 7.28
N PHE A 63 -12.81 -0.82 8.35
CA PHE A 63 -14.23 -1.04 8.61
C PHE A 63 -14.54 -0.95 10.10
N ASP A 64 -15.79 -0.62 10.44
CA ASP A 64 -16.27 -0.67 11.82
C ASP A 64 -16.81 -2.06 12.14
N PHE A 65 -16.39 -2.67 13.25
CA PHE A 65 -17.02 -3.92 13.71
C PHE A 65 -18.52 -3.71 14.03
N PRO A 66 -19.35 -4.76 14.04
CA PRO A 66 -20.76 -4.64 14.41
C PRO A 66 -20.96 -3.90 15.74
N GLY A 67 -21.94 -3.00 15.77
CA GLY A 67 -22.23 -2.14 16.92
C GLY A 67 -21.23 -1.01 17.18
N LEU A 68 -20.21 -0.83 16.34
CA LEU A 68 -19.27 0.29 16.41
C LEU A 68 -19.46 1.26 15.24
N GLY A 69 -19.14 2.53 15.49
CA GLY A 69 -19.11 3.57 14.47
C GLY A 69 -20.42 3.70 13.71
N GLN A 70 -20.42 3.32 12.42
CA GLN A 70 -21.60 3.35 11.56
C GLN A 70 -22.06 1.96 11.10
N SER A 71 -21.52 0.89 11.68
CA SER A 71 -22.00 -0.47 11.44
C SER A 71 -23.26 -0.75 12.25
N GLU A 72 -24.13 -1.60 11.69
CA GLU A 72 -25.31 -2.10 12.40
C GLU A 72 -24.94 -3.06 13.54
N GLY A 73 -25.93 -3.36 14.38
CA GLY A 73 -25.78 -4.22 15.56
C GLY A 73 -25.58 -3.42 16.85
N ILE A 74 -25.41 -4.15 17.95
CA ILE A 74 -25.14 -3.59 19.29
C ILE A 74 -23.87 -4.27 19.79
N PHE A 75 -22.83 -3.49 20.13
CA PHE A 75 -21.52 -4.06 20.43
C PHE A 75 -21.55 -5.00 21.65
N SER A 76 -22.37 -4.69 22.67
CA SER A 76 -22.56 -5.55 23.84
C SER A 76 -23.22 -6.90 23.51
N GLU A 77 -23.81 -7.07 22.32
CA GLU A 77 -24.39 -8.34 21.85
C GLU A 77 -23.42 -9.12 20.93
N THR A 78 -22.17 -8.66 20.83
CA THR A 78 -21.12 -9.33 20.03
C THR A 78 -20.20 -10.16 20.92
N SER A 79 -19.38 -11.01 20.30
CA SER A 79 -18.30 -11.78 20.94
C SER A 79 -16.96 -11.55 20.23
N PHE A 80 -15.86 -11.93 20.87
CA PHE A 80 -14.53 -11.84 20.25
C PHE A 80 -14.41 -12.79 19.06
N SER A 81 -14.95 -14.00 19.19
CA SER A 81 -15.06 -15.00 18.12
C SER A 81 -15.84 -14.47 16.91
N GLU A 82 -16.89 -13.68 17.14
CA GLU A 82 -17.61 -12.99 16.06
C GLU A 82 -16.75 -11.92 15.38
N ASN A 83 -16.00 -11.12 16.14
CA ASN A 83 -15.10 -10.14 15.53
C ASN A 83 -14.03 -10.83 14.66
N VAL A 84 -13.53 -11.99 15.09
CA VAL A 84 -12.64 -12.84 14.28
C VAL A 84 -13.35 -13.33 13.01
N ALA A 85 -14.62 -13.71 13.10
CA ALA A 85 -15.41 -14.11 11.94
C ALA A 85 -15.71 -12.93 11.00
N ASP A 86 -15.92 -11.72 11.51
CA ASP A 86 -16.17 -10.52 10.73
C ASP A 86 -14.93 -10.06 9.95
N ILE A 87 -13.73 -10.24 10.49
CA ILE A 87 -12.48 -10.05 9.72
C ILE A 87 -12.45 -11.00 8.51
N LYS A 88 -12.93 -12.23 8.66
CA LYS A 88 -12.98 -13.18 7.54
C LYS A 88 -14.06 -12.79 6.53
N ALA A 89 -15.25 -12.39 6.99
CA ALA A 89 -16.32 -11.89 6.14
C ALA A 89 -15.87 -10.66 5.32
N ALA A 90 -15.13 -9.74 5.94
CA ALA A 90 -14.56 -8.59 5.26
C ALA A 90 -13.50 -9.00 4.21
N ALA A 91 -12.66 -10.00 4.51
CA ALA A 91 -11.67 -10.52 3.55
C ALA A 91 -12.33 -11.21 2.36
N ASP A 92 -13.36 -12.02 2.59
CA ASP A 92 -14.12 -12.70 1.55
C ASP A 92 -14.87 -11.70 0.67
N TRP A 93 -15.54 -10.72 1.28
CA TRP A 93 -16.23 -9.66 0.54
C TRP A 93 -15.27 -8.83 -0.32
N LEU A 94 -14.10 -8.47 0.22
CA LEU A 94 -13.08 -7.73 -0.51
C LEU A 94 -12.55 -8.54 -1.70
N GLY A 95 -12.34 -9.85 -1.51
CA GLY A 95 -11.95 -10.77 -2.59
C GLY A 95 -13.00 -10.96 -3.68
N GLN A 96 -14.28 -10.92 -3.34
CA GLN A 96 -15.38 -11.06 -4.31
C GLN A 96 -15.62 -9.81 -5.15
N HIS A 97 -15.37 -8.62 -4.60
CA HIS A 97 -15.67 -7.34 -5.26
C HIS A 97 -14.44 -6.61 -5.80
N TYR A 98 -13.25 -6.98 -5.33
CA TYR A 98 -11.97 -6.39 -5.69
C TYR A 98 -10.91 -7.50 -5.81
N SER A 99 -9.93 -7.51 -4.90
CA SER A 99 -8.96 -8.58 -4.77
C SER A 99 -8.84 -9.00 -3.31
N ALA A 100 -8.46 -10.25 -3.09
CA ALA A 100 -8.30 -10.78 -1.75
C ALA A 100 -7.16 -10.05 -1.02
N PRO A 101 -7.32 -9.71 0.26
CA PRO A 101 -6.29 -8.99 1.00
C PRO A 101 -5.03 -9.84 1.11
N GLN A 102 -3.88 -9.25 0.80
CA GLN A 102 -2.57 -9.85 1.02
C GLN A 102 -1.97 -9.44 2.37
N LEU A 103 -2.41 -8.31 2.94
CA LEU A 103 -1.95 -7.81 4.24
C LEU A 103 -3.13 -7.59 5.18
N LEU A 104 -3.03 -8.11 6.40
CA LEU A 104 -3.95 -7.80 7.50
C LEU A 104 -3.22 -7.02 8.59
N ILE A 105 -3.72 -5.82 8.89
CA ILE A 105 -3.21 -4.95 9.93
C ILE A 105 -4.24 -4.92 11.05
N GLY A 106 -3.81 -5.18 12.28
CA GLY A 106 -4.68 -5.09 13.45
C GLY A 106 -4.09 -4.17 14.51
N HIS A 107 -4.92 -3.29 15.07
CA HIS A 107 -4.53 -2.35 16.13
C HIS A 107 -5.21 -2.68 17.44
N SER A 108 -4.45 -2.67 18.54
CA SER A 108 -4.94 -2.99 19.89
C SER A 108 -5.67 -4.34 19.90
N LEU A 109 -6.89 -4.40 20.43
CA LEU A 109 -7.71 -5.61 20.45
C LEU A 109 -8.05 -6.15 19.04
N GLY A 110 -8.17 -5.27 18.04
CA GLY A 110 -8.25 -5.67 16.62
C GLY A 110 -6.98 -6.38 16.13
N GLY A 111 -5.84 -6.14 16.77
CA GLY A 111 -4.59 -6.89 16.59
C GLY A 111 -4.69 -8.33 17.05
N ALA A 112 -5.23 -8.57 18.24
CA ALA A 112 -5.46 -9.92 18.75
C ALA A 112 -6.45 -10.71 17.87
N ALA A 113 -7.57 -10.07 17.49
CA ALA A 113 -8.55 -10.66 16.57
C ALA A 113 -7.92 -10.95 15.20
N SER A 114 -7.08 -10.05 14.69
CA SER A 114 -6.35 -10.25 13.42
C SER A 114 -5.38 -11.44 13.48
N LEU A 115 -4.61 -11.58 14.56
CA LEU A 115 -3.72 -12.72 14.75
C LEU A 115 -4.49 -14.05 14.75
N LYS A 116 -5.66 -14.10 15.42
CA LYS A 116 -6.52 -15.27 15.41
C LYS A 116 -7.12 -15.55 14.03
N ALA A 117 -7.69 -14.55 13.37
CA ALA A 117 -8.30 -14.68 12.04
C ALA A 117 -7.28 -15.17 10.99
N ALA A 118 -6.07 -14.62 11.04
CA ALA A 118 -4.98 -14.94 10.12
C ALA A 118 -4.51 -16.40 10.16
N THR A 119 -4.81 -17.14 11.24
CA THR A 119 -4.52 -18.59 11.30
C THR A 119 -5.32 -19.41 10.28
N THR A 120 -6.44 -18.87 9.80
CA THR A 120 -7.33 -19.55 8.84
C THR A 120 -7.43 -18.85 7.48
N LEU A 121 -7.05 -17.57 7.39
CA LEU A 121 -7.09 -16.81 6.14
C LEU A 121 -5.91 -17.17 5.22
N LYS A 122 -6.20 -17.92 4.15
CA LYS A 122 -5.18 -18.43 3.23
C LYS A 122 -4.60 -17.33 2.32
N CYS A 123 -5.40 -16.34 1.93
CA CYS A 123 -5.01 -15.25 1.03
C CYS A 123 -3.87 -14.37 1.55
N LEU A 124 -3.72 -14.24 2.87
CA LEU A 124 -2.73 -13.36 3.47
C LEU A 124 -1.30 -13.79 3.14
N ARG A 125 -0.47 -12.80 2.78
CA ARG A 125 0.99 -12.89 2.63
C ARG A 125 1.73 -12.28 3.80
N GLY A 126 1.07 -11.47 4.64
CA GLY A 126 1.64 -10.90 5.85
C GLY A 126 0.58 -10.43 6.84
N VAL A 127 0.96 -10.37 8.12
CA VAL A 127 0.17 -9.80 9.20
C VAL A 127 1.01 -8.76 9.92
N ALA A 128 0.42 -7.59 10.21
CA ALA A 128 1.05 -6.58 11.05
C ALA A 128 0.16 -6.25 12.24
N THR A 129 0.73 -6.15 13.43
CA THR A 129 0.01 -5.70 14.62
C THR A 129 0.61 -4.42 15.16
N ILE A 130 -0.24 -3.50 15.62
CA ILE A 130 0.17 -2.28 16.31
C ILE A 130 -0.42 -2.30 17.71
N GLY A 131 0.40 -2.33 18.75
CA GLY A 131 -0.08 -2.23 20.14
C GLY A 131 -0.98 -3.39 20.58
N ALA A 132 -0.82 -4.60 20.03
CA ALA A 132 -1.73 -5.72 20.29
C ALA A 132 -1.48 -6.35 21.68
N PRO A 133 -2.54 -6.68 22.44
CA PRO A 133 -2.40 -7.47 23.66
C PRO A 133 -2.09 -8.93 23.31
N PHE A 134 -1.25 -9.58 24.12
CA PHE A 134 -0.99 -11.02 24.03
C PHE A 134 -2.18 -11.80 24.55
N ASP A 135 -2.63 -11.46 25.76
CA ASP A 135 -3.81 -12.01 26.41
C ASP A 135 -4.90 -10.94 26.40
N PRO A 136 -5.86 -11.02 25.47
CA PRO A 136 -6.94 -10.05 25.36
C PRO A 136 -7.83 -10.03 26.60
N ALA A 137 -8.06 -11.20 27.23
CA ALA A 137 -8.91 -11.31 28.41
C ALA A 137 -8.25 -10.59 29.57
N HIS A 138 -6.98 -10.87 29.84
CA HIS A 138 -6.24 -10.17 30.90
C HIS A 138 -6.10 -8.68 30.63
N ALA A 139 -5.89 -8.28 29.37
CA ALA A 139 -5.84 -6.87 29.00
C ALA A 139 -7.17 -6.15 29.29
N VAL A 140 -8.32 -6.72 28.92
CA VAL A 140 -9.64 -6.14 29.19
C VAL A 140 -9.96 -6.17 30.69
N LEU A 141 -9.61 -7.25 31.39
CA LEU A 141 -9.84 -7.41 32.83
C LEU A 141 -8.95 -6.51 33.69
N HIS A 142 -7.75 -6.13 33.23
CA HIS A 142 -6.94 -5.09 33.88
C HIS A 142 -7.63 -3.71 33.88
N PHE A 143 -8.50 -3.43 32.91
CA PHE A 143 -9.37 -2.24 32.95
C PHE A 143 -10.61 -2.47 33.82
N ALA A 144 -10.96 -3.73 34.06
CA ALA A 144 -12.09 -4.16 34.85
C ALA A 144 -11.63 -4.71 36.22
N ASP A 145 -10.93 -3.90 37.03
CA ASP A 145 -10.62 -4.16 38.47
C ASP A 145 -11.87 -4.48 39.34
N ARG A 146 -13.02 -4.74 38.71
CA ARG A 146 -14.37 -4.78 39.20
C ARG A 146 -15.21 -5.83 38.47
N ILE A 147 -14.71 -7.06 38.27
CA ILE A 147 -15.56 -8.22 37.90
C ILE A 147 -16.69 -8.43 38.95
N GLY A 148 -16.56 -7.85 40.15
CA GLY A 148 -17.66 -7.76 41.12
C GLY A 148 -18.77 -6.74 40.80
N GLU A 149 -18.63 -5.96 39.72
CA GLU A 149 -19.58 -4.91 39.28
C GLU A 149 -20.20 -5.21 37.92
N VAL A 150 -20.30 -6.49 37.55
CA VAL A 150 -21.22 -6.87 36.49
C VAL A 150 -22.62 -6.48 36.98
N ASP A 151 -23.27 -5.58 36.25
CA ASP A 151 -24.63 -5.15 36.60
C ASP A 151 -25.63 -6.31 36.49
N GLU A 152 -26.89 -6.08 36.90
CA GLU A 152 -27.96 -7.09 36.79
C GLU A 152 -28.17 -7.60 35.35
N ASN A 153 -27.63 -6.90 34.34
CA ASN A 153 -27.74 -7.23 32.92
C ASN A 153 -26.55 -8.02 32.38
N GLY A 154 -25.54 -8.33 33.20
CA GLY A 154 -24.41 -9.10 32.73
C GLY A 154 -23.40 -8.30 31.92
N ALA A 155 -23.27 -6.98 32.07
CA ALA A 155 -22.32 -6.16 31.31
C ALA A 155 -21.45 -5.25 32.20
N VAL A 156 -20.31 -4.81 31.66
CA VAL A 156 -19.38 -3.87 32.29
C VAL A 156 -19.06 -2.75 31.30
N THR A 157 -19.20 -1.50 31.74
CA THR A 157 -18.77 -0.33 30.97
C THR A 157 -17.32 0.00 31.29
N LEU A 158 -16.46 0.02 30.27
CA LEU A 158 -15.05 0.35 30.37
C LEU A 158 -14.74 1.63 29.61
N THR A 159 -13.91 2.50 30.18
CA THR A 159 -13.39 3.67 29.47
C THR A 159 -12.03 3.33 28.86
N LEU A 160 -11.95 3.09 27.54
CA LEU A 160 -10.66 2.95 26.84
C LEU A 160 -10.43 4.09 25.86
N GLY A 161 -9.31 4.79 26.02
CA GLY A 161 -8.98 5.92 25.15
C GLY A 161 -9.92 7.11 25.31
N GLY A 162 -10.52 7.28 26.49
CA GLY A 162 -11.46 8.36 26.81
C GLY A 162 -12.88 8.15 26.28
N ARG A 163 -13.24 6.92 25.89
CA ARG A 163 -14.60 6.55 25.46
C ARG A 163 -15.11 5.35 26.23
N ASP A 164 -16.36 5.43 26.61
CA ASP A 164 -17.06 4.36 27.31
C ASP A 164 -17.56 3.33 26.29
N ILE A 165 -17.28 2.06 26.58
CA ILE A 165 -17.78 0.91 25.84
C ILE A 165 -18.36 -0.10 26.80
N THR A 166 -19.55 -0.58 26.51
CA THR A 166 -20.20 -1.64 27.29
C THR A 166 -19.83 -3.00 26.70
N ILE A 167 -19.18 -3.83 27.50
CA ILE A 167 -18.76 -5.19 27.16
C ILE A 167 -19.64 -6.17 27.94
N SER A 168 -20.23 -7.15 27.27
CA SER A 168 -21.02 -8.19 27.93
C SER A 168 -20.15 -9.24 28.61
N ARG A 169 -20.73 -9.94 29.58
CA ARG A 169 -20.18 -11.13 30.21
C ARG A 169 -19.87 -12.20 29.17
N GLU A 170 -20.77 -12.42 28.22
CA GLU A 170 -20.56 -13.37 27.12
C GLU A 170 -19.28 -13.03 26.33
N PHE A 171 -19.07 -11.75 26.01
CA PHE A 171 -17.83 -11.33 25.35
C PHE A 171 -16.59 -11.60 26.23
N LEU A 172 -16.65 -11.31 27.53
CA LEU A 172 -15.54 -11.57 28.46
C LEU A 172 -15.24 -13.06 28.61
N GLU A 173 -16.27 -13.91 28.65
CA GLU A 173 -16.15 -15.37 28.74
C GLU A 173 -15.55 -15.95 27.45
N ASP A 174 -16.06 -15.56 26.27
CA ASP A 174 -15.50 -15.96 24.97
C ASP A 174 -14.05 -15.47 24.78
N LEU A 175 -13.72 -14.30 25.32
CA LEU A 175 -12.37 -13.79 25.34
C LEU A 175 -11.45 -14.61 26.25
N ALA A 176 -11.92 -15.01 27.43
CA ALA A 176 -11.18 -15.85 28.37
C ALA A 176 -10.94 -17.26 27.83
N ASP A 177 -11.89 -17.80 27.06
CA ASP A 177 -11.76 -19.09 26.38
C ASP A 177 -10.79 -19.03 25.18
N THR A 178 -10.47 -17.82 24.72
CA THR A 178 -9.50 -17.61 23.63
C THR A 178 -8.07 -17.66 24.15
N ASN A 179 -7.46 -18.86 24.16
CA ASN A 179 -6.06 -19.04 24.55
C ASN A 179 -5.07 -18.69 23.41
N PRO A 180 -4.22 -17.64 23.55
CA PRO A 180 -3.20 -17.24 22.58
C PRO A 180 -2.16 -18.33 22.28
N GLU A 181 -1.75 -19.10 23.29
CA GLU A 181 -0.78 -20.18 23.15
C GLU A 181 -1.30 -21.31 22.25
N ALA A 182 -2.62 -21.48 22.15
CA ALA A 182 -3.22 -22.49 21.31
C ALA A 182 -3.17 -22.13 19.81
N TYR A 183 -3.25 -20.84 19.45
CA TYR A 183 -3.37 -20.41 18.06
C TYR A 183 -2.15 -19.68 17.49
N LEU A 184 -1.39 -18.94 18.30
CA LEU A 184 -0.21 -18.19 17.82
C LEU A 184 0.89 -19.09 17.21
N PRO A 185 1.20 -20.29 17.75
CA PRO A 185 2.15 -21.20 17.11
C PRO A 185 1.67 -21.75 15.75
N ARG A 186 0.37 -21.64 15.46
CA ARG A 186 -0.26 -22.08 14.21
C ARG A 186 -0.29 -20.96 13.16
N LEU A 187 0.06 -19.73 13.50
CA LEU A 187 0.19 -18.63 12.54
C LEU A 187 1.36 -18.92 11.59
N ARG A 188 1.05 -19.33 10.36
CA ARG A 188 2.03 -19.68 9.31
C ARG A 188 2.23 -18.53 8.30
N LYS A 189 2.11 -17.29 8.76
CA LYS A 189 2.23 -16.07 7.95
C LYS A 189 3.39 -15.22 8.47
N PRO A 190 4.13 -14.51 7.61
CA PRO A 190 5.04 -13.46 8.04
C PRO A 190 4.35 -12.49 9.00
N LEU A 191 4.99 -12.19 10.12
CA LEU A 191 4.41 -11.35 11.17
C LEU A 191 5.32 -10.16 11.48
N LEU A 192 4.77 -8.95 11.41
CA LEU A 192 5.38 -7.73 11.94
C LEU A 192 4.65 -7.28 13.21
N ILE A 193 5.38 -7.10 14.30
CA ILE A 193 4.85 -6.59 15.56
C ILE A 193 5.43 -5.20 15.78
N LEU A 194 4.56 -4.19 15.85
CA LEU A 194 4.89 -2.81 16.16
C LEU A 194 4.32 -2.47 17.53
N HIS A 195 5.17 -1.99 18.45
CA HIS A 195 4.71 -1.66 19.79
C HIS A 195 5.50 -0.50 20.38
N SER A 196 4.82 0.40 21.09
CA SER A 196 5.51 1.49 21.79
C SER A 196 6.06 0.99 23.13
N PRO A 197 7.36 1.21 23.45
CA PRO A 197 7.90 0.88 24.77
C PRO A 197 7.27 1.65 25.92
N ILE A 198 6.62 2.78 25.64
CA ILE A 198 5.96 3.65 26.62
C ILE A 198 4.43 3.57 26.54
N ASP A 199 3.89 2.53 25.92
CA ASP A 199 2.45 2.30 25.83
C ASP A 199 1.86 2.10 27.24
N GLN A 200 1.01 3.03 27.66
CA GLN A 200 0.36 3.02 28.98
C GLN A 200 -0.96 2.24 28.99
N THR A 201 -1.43 1.74 27.84
CA THR A 201 -2.68 0.99 27.71
C THR A 201 -2.39 -0.50 27.57
N VAL A 202 -1.47 -0.87 26.68
CA VAL A 202 -1.04 -2.26 26.50
C VAL A 202 0.48 -2.28 26.60
N GLY A 203 1.01 -2.76 27.73
CA GLY A 203 2.45 -2.78 27.97
C GLY A 203 3.22 -3.58 26.90
N VAL A 204 4.45 -3.14 26.60
CA VAL A 204 5.32 -3.71 25.55
C VAL A 204 5.62 -5.20 25.72
N ASP A 205 5.51 -5.72 26.95
CA ASP A 205 5.69 -7.14 27.24
C ASP A 205 4.71 -8.03 26.45
N ASN A 206 3.52 -7.51 26.10
CA ASN A 206 2.57 -8.18 25.23
C ASN A 206 3.18 -8.48 23.85
N ALA A 207 3.80 -7.48 23.21
CA ALA A 207 4.49 -7.68 21.94
C ALA A 207 5.64 -8.69 22.06
N GLN A 208 6.36 -8.69 23.18
CA GLN A 208 7.41 -9.68 23.42
C GLN A 208 6.84 -11.10 23.58
N LEU A 209 5.72 -11.26 24.27
CA LEU A 209 5.03 -12.56 24.42
C LEU A 209 4.50 -13.06 23.07
N ILE A 210 3.86 -12.20 22.27
CA ILE A 210 3.44 -12.55 20.90
C ILE A 210 4.67 -12.97 20.08
N PHE A 211 5.76 -12.20 20.13
CA PHE A 211 6.99 -12.52 19.42
C PHE A 211 7.59 -13.86 19.88
N ARG A 212 7.65 -14.14 21.18
CA ARG A 212 8.19 -15.42 21.70
C ARG A 212 7.34 -16.62 21.30
N THR A 213 6.03 -16.48 21.30
CA THR A 213 5.07 -17.58 21.08
C THR A 213 4.86 -17.93 19.60
N THR A 214 4.98 -16.96 18.70
CA THR A 214 4.80 -17.15 17.25
C THR A 214 6.03 -17.78 16.59
N ARG A 215 5.87 -18.31 15.36
CA ARG A 215 6.99 -18.90 14.58
C ARG A 215 7.56 -17.90 13.57
N TYR A 216 8.78 -18.15 13.10
CA TYR A 216 9.36 -17.39 11.99
C TYR A 216 8.62 -17.66 10.66
N PRO A 217 8.62 -16.70 9.72
CA PRO A 217 9.29 -15.39 9.78
C PRO A 217 8.51 -14.36 10.60
N LYS A 218 9.20 -13.66 11.51
CA LYS A 218 8.62 -12.66 12.42
C LYS A 218 9.60 -11.53 12.73
N SER A 219 9.10 -10.32 12.89
CA SER A 219 9.85 -9.11 13.21
C SER A 219 9.16 -8.36 14.36
N LEU A 220 9.95 -7.78 15.27
CA LEU A 220 9.47 -6.91 16.34
C LEU A 220 10.18 -5.55 16.22
N VAL A 221 9.40 -4.48 16.17
CA VAL A 221 9.90 -3.11 16.03
C VAL A 221 9.27 -2.23 17.10
N ALA A 222 10.14 -1.54 17.85
CA ALA A 222 9.73 -0.57 18.84
C ALA A 222 9.36 0.78 18.19
N LEU A 223 8.20 1.34 18.54
CA LEU A 223 7.76 2.67 18.13
C LEU A 223 8.03 3.69 19.25
N ASP A 224 9.20 4.34 19.21
CA ASP A 224 9.57 5.30 20.26
C ASP A 224 8.64 6.52 20.33
N LYS A 225 8.34 6.98 21.55
CA LYS A 225 7.52 8.17 21.84
C LYS A 225 6.10 8.18 21.27
N VAL A 226 5.59 7.02 20.86
CA VAL A 226 4.24 6.85 20.31
C VAL A 226 3.24 6.50 21.42
N ASP A 227 2.06 7.13 21.41
CA ASP A 227 0.94 6.76 22.28
C ASP A 227 0.14 5.58 21.70
N HIS A 228 -0.63 4.88 22.53
CA HIS A 228 -1.36 3.67 22.14
C HIS A 228 -2.24 3.88 20.88
N LEU A 229 -2.89 5.05 20.77
CA LEU A 229 -3.85 5.36 19.72
C LEU A 229 -3.25 6.04 18.47
N LEU A 230 -1.92 6.20 18.41
CA LEU A 230 -1.21 6.88 17.31
C LEU A 230 -1.74 8.30 17.05
N THR A 231 -2.11 9.05 18.11
CA THR A 231 -2.74 10.36 17.96
C THR A 231 -1.74 11.43 17.54
N LYS A 232 -0.49 11.31 18.00
CA LYS A 232 0.61 12.23 17.68
C LYS A 232 0.84 12.32 16.18
N GLN A 233 1.15 13.53 15.72
CA GLN A 233 1.40 13.81 14.31
C GLN A 233 2.58 12.97 13.80
N GLY A 234 2.39 12.28 12.67
CA GLY A 234 3.43 11.47 12.04
C GLY A 234 3.58 10.04 12.58
N SER A 235 3.05 9.72 13.78
CA SER A 235 3.21 8.38 14.37
C SER A 235 2.53 7.28 13.56
N ALA A 236 1.29 7.53 13.12
CA ALA A 236 0.56 6.59 12.25
C ALA A 236 1.25 6.43 10.88
N GLN A 237 1.74 7.52 10.28
CA GLN A 237 2.47 7.47 9.01
C GLN A 237 3.80 6.73 9.16
N GLN A 238 4.51 6.91 10.28
CA GLN A 238 5.74 6.16 10.56
C GLN A 238 5.46 4.66 10.65
N ALA A 239 4.42 4.26 11.40
CA ALA A 239 4.00 2.86 11.47
C ALA A 239 3.69 2.30 10.07
N ALA A 240 2.92 3.04 9.27
CA ALA A 240 2.57 2.64 7.90
C ALA A 240 3.78 2.51 6.97
N ARG A 241 4.76 3.42 7.04
CA ARG A 241 6.01 3.29 6.27
C ARG A 241 6.78 2.04 6.64
N ILE A 242 6.91 1.74 7.93
CA ILE A 242 7.58 0.52 8.41
C ILE A 242 6.83 -0.72 7.91
N ILE A 243 5.50 -0.73 8.01
CA ILE A 243 4.65 -1.82 7.51
C ILE A 243 4.87 -2.01 6.01
N ASN A 244 4.80 -0.94 5.21
CA ASN A 244 4.97 -1.00 3.77
C ASN A 244 6.35 -1.58 3.40
N THR A 245 7.43 -0.99 3.91
CA THR A 245 8.80 -1.44 3.61
C THR A 245 9.03 -2.88 4.03
N TRP A 246 8.50 -3.32 5.17
CA TRP A 246 8.59 -4.72 5.59
C TRP A 246 7.80 -5.65 4.67
N PHE A 247 6.62 -5.22 4.22
CA PHE A 247 5.68 -6.04 3.45
C PHE A 247 6.03 -6.12 1.95
N GLU A 248 6.80 -5.18 1.40
CA GLU A 248 7.17 -5.12 -0.02
C GLU A 248 7.70 -6.45 -0.58
N GLN A 249 8.53 -7.17 0.18
CA GLN A 249 9.09 -8.47 -0.20
C GLN A 249 8.05 -9.61 -0.29
N HIS A 250 6.83 -9.39 0.22
CA HIS A 250 5.75 -10.37 0.29
C HIS A 250 4.60 -10.07 -0.67
N ILE A 251 4.62 -8.91 -1.33
CA ILE A 251 3.60 -8.50 -2.30
C ILE A 251 3.73 -9.36 -3.55
N VAL A 252 2.60 -9.92 -3.99
CA VAL A 252 2.42 -10.37 -5.37
C VAL A 252 1.64 -9.27 -6.07
N ALA A 253 2.32 -8.50 -6.91
CA ALA A 253 1.77 -7.31 -7.53
C ALA A 253 0.57 -7.67 -8.42
N GLU A 254 -0.62 -7.14 -8.10
CA GLU A 254 -1.86 -7.41 -8.85
C GLU A 254 -1.93 -6.64 -10.16
N ASN A 255 -1.09 -5.61 -10.30
CA ASN A 255 -0.92 -4.83 -11.52
C ASN A 255 0.20 -5.37 -12.42
N GLU A 256 0.93 -6.40 -11.98
CA GLU A 256 1.86 -7.16 -12.81
C GLU A 256 1.11 -8.41 -13.27
N ASP A 257 0.80 -8.50 -14.56
CA ASP A 257 0.26 -9.75 -15.11
C ASP A 257 1.37 -10.82 -15.07
N PRO A 258 1.27 -11.85 -14.22
CA PRO A 258 2.30 -12.89 -14.11
C PRO A 258 2.33 -13.79 -15.35
N ASN A 259 1.28 -13.73 -16.17
CA ASN A 259 1.09 -14.47 -17.41
C ASN A 259 1.16 -13.56 -18.65
N ALA A 260 1.47 -12.27 -18.50
CA ALA A 260 1.83 -11.47 -19.66
C ALA A 260 3.15 -12.05 -20.13
N ASP A 261 3.08 -12.84 -21.21
CA ASP A 261 4.26 -13.20 -21.97
C ASP A 261 5.11 -11.94 -22.09
N THR A 262 6.38 -12.03 -21.69
CA THR A 262 7.31 -10.91 -21.83
C THR A 262 7.18 -10.42 -23.25
N LEU A 263 6.70 -9.17 -23.41
CA LEU A 263 6.49 -8.64 -24.74
C LEU A 263 7.84 -8.65 -25.45
N PRO A 264 7.92 -9.11 -26.71
CA PRO A 264 9.16 -9.07 -27.45
C PRO A 264 9.74 -7.65 -27.47
N GLU A 265 11.06 -7.55 -27.59
CA GLU A 265 11.71 -6.25 -27.77
C GLU A 265 11.07 -5.48 -28.95
N GLY A 266 10.80 -4.19 -28.74
CA GLY A 266 10.11 -3.35 -29.73
C GLY A 266 8.58 -3.46 -29.73
N VAL A 267 7.99 -4.28 -28.86
CA VAL A 267 6.53 -4.37 -28.69
C VAL A 267 6.09 -3.60 -27.44
N ALA A 268 5.02 -2.81 -27.60
CA ALA A 268 4.34 -2.14 -26.50
C ALA A 268 2.82 -2.29 -26.64
N VAL A 269 2.13 -2.52 -25.52
CA VAL A 269 0.66 -2.61 -25.47
C VAL A 269 0.15 -1.60 -24.46
N ALA A 270 -0.78 -0.75 -24.87
CA ALA A 270 -1.48 0.20 -24.00
C ALA A 270 -2.91 -0.29 -23.73
N GLN A 271 -3.32 -0.32 -22.46
CA GLN A 271 -4.67 -0.68 -22.04
C GLN A 271 -5.26 0.40 -21.13
N SER A 272 -6.48 0.83 -21.45
CA SER A 272 -7.15 1.88 -20.68
C SER A 272 -7.55 1.42 -19.29
N ILE A 273 -7.31 2.28 -18.30
CA ILE A 273 -7.60 2.01 -16.89
C ILE A 273 -8.68 2.94 -16.34
N PRO A 274 -9.55 2.47 -15.42
CA PRO A 274 -10.65 3.28 -14.86
C PRO A 274 -10.21 4.54 -14.08
N ALA A 275 -8.91 4.64 -13.74
CA ALA A 275 -8.37 5.73 -12.93
C ALA A 275 -8.52 7.10 -13.60
N GLY A 276 -8.50 7.17 -14.93
CA GLY A 276 -8.62 8.42 -15.69
C GLY A 276 -9.27 8.21 -17.05
N LYS A 277 -9.95 9.25 -17.57
CA LYS A 277 -10.63 9.19 -18.89
C LYS A 277 -9.67 8.87 -20.04
N PHE A 278 -8.39 9.26 -19.89
CA PHE A 278 -7.33 9.07 -20.88
C PHE A 278 -6.10 8.39 -20.27
N ALA A 279 -6.30 7.65 -19.17
CA ALA A 279 -5.23 6.97 -18.48
C ALA A 279 -5.12 5.54 -19.01
N ASP A 280 -3.90 5.14 -19.34
CA ASP A 280 -3.56 3.80 -19.79
C ASP A 280 -2.43 3.22 -18.92
N ILE A 281 -2.42 1.90 -18.76
CA ILE A 281 -1.21 1.17 -18.39
C ILE A 281 -0.53 0.69 -19.68
N VAL A 282 0.76 0.98 -19.82
CA VAL A 282 1.59 0.55 -20.95
C VAL A 282 2.51 -0.55 -20.48
N HIS A 283 2.50 -1.68 -21.20
CA HIS A 283 3.41 -2.79 -21.02
C HIS A 283 4.44 -2.81 -22.15
N THR A 284 5.72 -3.01 -21.83
CA THR A 284 6.80 -3.20 -22.81
C THR A 284 7.93 -4.03 -22.19
N GLY A 285 8.39 -5.07 -22.89
CA GLY A 285 9.32 -6.05 -22.32
C GLY A 285 8.78 -6.64 -21.02
N THR A 286 9.54 -6.47 -19.93
CA THR A 286 9.17 -6.88 -18.56
C THR A 286 8.65 -5.73 -17.70
N HIS A 287 8.41 -4.55 -18.29
CA HIS A 287 8.07 -3.34 -17.56
C HIS A 287 6.64 -2.88 -17.85
N SER A 288 6.02 -2.27 -16.85
CA SER A 288 4.73 -1.59 -16.97
C SER A 288 4.78 -0.20 -16.35
N PHE A 289 4.13 0.78 -16.95
CA PHE A 289 4.00 2.13 -16.40
C PHE A 289 2.68 2.78 -16.78
N THR A 290 2.19 3.70 -15.94
CA THR A 290 0.98 4.46 -16.23
C THR A 290 1.31 5.68 -17.10
N THR A 291 0.44 5.94 -18.08
CA THR A 291 0.45 7.15 -18.90
C THR A 291 -0.89 7.85 -18.78
N ASP A 292 -0.89 9.18 -18.80
CA ASP A 292 -2.12 9.97 -18.79
C ASP A 292 -1.85 11.33 -19.44
N ARG A 293 -2.91 11.99 -19.89
CA ARG A 293 -2.80 13.36 -20.38
C ARG A 293 -2.56 14.34 -19.24
N GLU A 294 -1.92 15.45 -19.57
CA GLU A 294 -1.84 16.59 -18.66
C GLU A 294 -3.24 17.13 -18.34
N LYS A 295 -3.39 17.77 -17.17
CA LYS A 295 -4.67 18.35 -16.73
C LYS A 295 -5.22 19.38 -17.72
N ALA A 296 -4.34 20.20 -18.31
CA ALA A 296 -4.71 21.20 -19.31
C ALA A 296 -5.31 20.59 -20.58
N LEU A 297 -5.06 19.31 -20.85
CA LEU A 297 -5.57 18.56 -22.01
C LEU A 297 -6.67 17.56 -21.63
N GLY A 298 -7.28 17.73 -20.45
CA GLY A 298 -8.41 16.93 -19.98
C GLY A 298 -8.05 15.61 -19.29
N GLY A 299 -6.76 15.34 -19.06
CA GLY A 299 -6.33 14.20 -18.24
C GLY A 299 -6.32 14.53 -16.74
N LYS A 300 -5.90 13.55 -15.93
CA LYS A 300 -5.74 13.71 -14.48
C LYS A 300 -4.28 13.87 -14.08
N ASN A 301 -3.34 13.75 -15.02
CA ASN A 301 -1.90 13.74 -14.80
C ASN A 301 -1.47 12.61 -13.85
N LEU A 302 -2.00 11.40 -14.09
CA LEU A 302 -1.70 10.19 -13.30
C LEU A 302 -0.36 9.53 -13.65
N GLY A 303 0.24 9.89 -14.78
CA GLY A 303 1.49 9.32 -15.28
C GLY A 303 2.20 10.25 -16.26
N VAL A 304 3.26 9.75 -16.91
CA VAL A 304 3.98 10.51 -17.94
C VAL A 304 3.10 10.63 -19.18
N SER A 305 2.99 11.84 -19.76
CA SER A 305 2.18 12.03 -20.96
C SER A 305 2.80 11.32 -22.18
N PRO A 306 2.01 10.88 -23.16
CA PRO A 306 2.54 10.29 -24.38
C PRO A 306 3.56 11.18 -25.11
N THR A 307 3.33 12.50 -25.11
CA THR A 307 4.30 13.46 -25.70
C THR A 307 5.59 13.47 -24.90
N SER A 308 5.50 13.49 -23.57
CA SER A 308 6.67 13.49 -22.68
C SER A 308 7.45 12.18 -22.79
N LEU A 309 6.81 11.04 -23.03
CA LEU A 309 7.48 9.76 -23.28
C LEU A 309 8.34 9.82 -24.54
N LEU A 310 7.80 10.32 -25.66
CA LEU A 310 8.56 10.48 -26.90
C LEU A 310 9.77 11.42 -26.73
N ILE A 311 9.57 12.55 -26.04
CA ILE A 311 10.62 13.52 -25.73
C ILE A 311 11.70 12.88 -24.83
N SER A 312 11.29 12.12 -23.82
CA SER A 312 12.20 11.44 -22.88
C SER A 312 13.00 10.34 -23.58
N ALA A 313 12.36 9.58 -24.47
CA ALA A 313 13.03 8.57 -25.29
C ALA A 313 14.16 9.20 -26.12
N LEU A 314 13.91 10.34 -26.76
CA LEU A 314 14.94 11.05 -27.52
C LEU A 314 16.09 11.57 -26.65
N ALA A 315 15.79 12.12 -25.47
CA ALA A 315 16.80 12.60 -24.53
C ALA A 315 17.71 11.46 -24.05
N ALA A 316 17.09 10.33 -23.66
CA ALA A 316 17.79 9.15 -23.20
C ALA A 316 18.66 8.53 -24.30
N ALA A 317 18.12 8.37 -25.51
CA ALA A 317 18.85 7.81 -26.65
C ALA A 317 20.07 8.65 -27.03
N ALA A 318 19.93 9.99 -27.10
CA ALA A 318 21.06 10.88 -27.35
C ALA A 318 22.14 10.77 -26.27
N SER A 319 21.75 10.68 -25.00
CA SER A 319 22.69 10.48 -23.87
C SER A 319 23.43 9.13 -23.97
N GLN A 320 22.75 8.07 -24.39
CA GLN A 320 23.33 6.74 -24.60
C GLN A 320 24.34 6.73 -25.74
N GLU A 321 24.03 7.35 -26.88
CA GLU A 321 24.96 7.47 -28.02
C GLU A 321 26.25 8.23 -27.66
N ILE A 322 26.13 9.32 -26.90
CA ILE A 322 27.31 10.06 -26.41
C ILE A 322 28.21 9.14 -25.57
N ARG A 323 27.64 8.40 -24.63
CA ARG A 323 28.41 7.49 -23.77
C ARG A 323 29.01 6.32 -24.55
N LEU A 324 28.30 5.83 -25.58
CA LEU A 324 28.81 4.80 -26.47
C LEU A 324 30.03 5.31 -27.25
N ALA A 325 29.92 6.49 -27.87
CA ALA A 325 31.04 7.11 -28.60
C ALA A 325 32.25 7.38 -27.69
N ALA A 326 32.03 7.88 -26.46
CA ALA A 326 33.10 8.06 -25.49
C ALA A 326 33.85 6.74 -25.20
N LYS A 327 33.11 5.64 -25.07
CA LYS A 327 33.70 4.31 -24.86
C LYS A 327 34.49 3.82 -26.07
N GLU A 328 33.93 3.94 -27.27
CA GLU A 328 34.54 3.48 -28.52
C GLU A 328 35.83 4.27 -28.85
N SER A 329 35.80 5.58 -28.63
CA SER A 329 36.93 6.49 -28.85
C SER A 329 37.87 6.59 -27.64
N ARG A 330 37.61 5.81 -26.58
CA ARG A 330 38.42 5.73 -25.35
C ARG A 330 38.61 7.07 -24.62
N ILE A 331 37.57 7.89 -24.63
CA ILE A 331 37.50 9.17 -23.93
C ILE A 331 37.11 8.90 -22.48
N HIS A 332 38.11 8.74 -21.61
CA HIS A 332 37.91 8.42 -20.19
C HIS A 332 37.63 9.64 -19.31
N SER A 333 37.83 10.85 -19.82
CA SER A 333 37.63 12.10 -19.11
C SER A 333 36.17 12.57 -19.08
N LEU A 334 35.25 11.89 -19.79
CA LEU A 334 33.82 12.16 -19.71
C LEU A 334 33.25 11.58 -18.39
N GLU A 335 32.83 12.46 -17.50
CA GLU A 335 32.28 12.09 -16.18
C GLU A 335 30.75 11.96 -16.19
N ASP A 336 30.06 12.87 -16.88
CA ASP A 336 28.59 12.88 -16.94
C ASP A 336 28.04 13.53 -18.23
N VAL A 337 26.82 13.15 -18.60
CA VAL A 337 26.11 13.61 -19.81
C VAL A 337 24.68 13.98 -19.45
N ASN A 338 24.39 15.27 -19.52
CA ASN A 338 23.03 15.79 -19.31
C ASN A 338 22.43 16.23 -20.64
N VAL A 339 21.34 15.58 -21.05
CA VAL A 339 20.60 15.93 -22.29
C VAL A 339 19.20 16.39 -21.92
N THR A 340 18.86 17.61 -22.32
CA THR A 340 17.52 18.16 -22.18
C THR A 340 16.89 18.31 -23.55
N ILE A 341 15.70 17.71 -23.74
CA ILE A 341 14.86 17.94 -24.91
C ILE A 341 13.63 18.73 -24.46
N SER A 342 13.37 19.87 -25.11
CA SER A 342 12.17 20.68 -24.86
C SER A 342 11.37 20.84 -26.15
N LYS A 343 10.05 20.67 -26.07
CA LYS A 343 9.14 21.08 -27.15
C LYS A 343 9.08 22.61 -27.20
N THR A 344 9.38 23.20 -28.35
CA THR A 344 9.22 24.64 -28.59
C THR A 344 7.95 24.90 -29.41
N VAL A 345 7.37 26.10 -29.27
CA VAL A 345 6.23 26.51 -30.09
C VAL A 345 6.68 26.54 -31.56
N GLY A 346 5.99 25.79 -32.41
CA GLY A 346 6.21 25.76 -33.84
C GLY A 346 5.28 26.71 -34.59
N ASP A 347 5.64 27.01 -35.84
CA ASP A 347 4.74 27.65 -36.79
C ASP A 347 3.90 26.56 -37.50
N GLY A 348 2.60 26.49 -37.21
CA GLY A 348 1.68 25.53 -37.84
C GLY A 348 1.68 24.13 -37.22
N GLU A 349 1.63 23.09 -38.06
CA GLU A 349 1.48 21.68 -37.64
C GLU A 349 2.82 20.98 -37.26
N ARG A 350 3.97 21.61 -37.52
CA ARG A 350 5.28 21.01 -37.24
C ARG A 350 5.66 21.14 -35.76
N VAL A 351 5.99 20.01 -35.13
CA VAL A 351 6.54 19.98 -33.76
C VAL A 351 8.03 20.30 -33.82
N HIS A 352 8.45 21.37 -33.16
CA HIS A 352 9.86 21.70 -32.99
C HIS A 352 10.37 21.20 -31.64
N LEU A 353 11.47 20.46 -31.65
CA LEU A 353 12.19 20.02 -30.46
C LEU A 353 13.54 20.73 -30.41
N ARG A 354 13.92 21.22 -29.22
CA ARG A 354 15.23 21.79 -28.94
C ARG A 354 16.01 20.86 -28.03
N ARG A 355 17.25 20.56 -28.41
CA ARG A 355 18.20 19.78 -27.62
C ARG A 355 19.29 20.67 -27.02
N ASN A 356 19.49 20.55 -25.71
CA ASN A 356 20.64 21.11 -25.01
C ASN A 356 21.45 19.96 -24.40
N ILE A 357 22.76 19.92 -24.64
CA ILE A 357 23.67 18.88 -24.14
C ILE A 357 24.73 19.55 -23.27
N SER A 358 24.91 19.05 -22.06
CA SER A 358 26.01 19.40 -21.17
C SER A 358 26.89 18.17 -20.94
N LEU A 359 28.16 18.28 -21.32
CA LEU A 359 29.19 17.25 -21.11
C LEU A 359 30.08 17.71 -19.95
N VAL A 360 30.10 16.91 -18.87
CA VAL A 360 30.89 17.14 -17.66
C VAL A 360 32.15 16.28 -17.75
N GLY A 361 33.31 16.89 -17.51
CA GLY A 361 34.60 16.24 -17.63
C GLY A 361 35.69 17.13 -18.23
N ASP A 362 36.94 16.74 -18.06
CA ASP A 362 38.12 17.41 -18.65
C ASP A 362 38.30 16.97 -20.11
N LEU A 363 37.42 17.48 -20.96
CA LEU A 363 37.36 17.14 -22.39
C LEU A 363 38.06 18.20 -23.22
N THR A 364 38.88 17.76 -24.16
CA THR A 364 39.40 18.61 -25.24
C THR A 364 38.27 19.07 -26.16
N ASP A 365 38.52 20.13 -26.94
CA ASP A 365 37.53 20.65 -27.90
C ASP A 365 37.17 19.60 -28.98
N ASP A 366 38.14 18.78 -29.40
CA ASP A 366 37.93 17.71 -30.38
C ASP A 366 37.05 16.59 -29.81
N GLU A 367 37.34 16.12 -28.59
CA GLU A 367 36.52 15.12 -27.89
C GLU A 367 35.09 15.64 -27.67
N ARG A 368 34.96 16.92 -27.25
CA ARG A 368 33.65 17.56 -27.07
C ARG A 368 32.88 17.61 -28.39
N HIS A 369 33.55 17.96 -29.49
CA HIS A 369 32.92 18.02 -30.80
C HIS A 369 32.43 16.65 -31.26
N GLU A 370 33.27 15.63 -31.13
CA GLU A 370 32.96 14.24 -31.49
C GLU A 370 31.73 13.72 -30.72
N LEU A 371 31.72 13.90 -29.41
CA LEU A 371 30.61 13.48 -28.55
C LEU A 371 29.30 14.19 -28.90
N LEU A 372 29.34 15.49 -29.21
CA LEU A 372 28.14 16.23 -29.61
C LEU A 372 27.56 15.76 -30.95
N LEU A 373 28.41 15.30 -31.88
CA LEU A 373 27.95 14.71 -33.14
C LEU A 373 27.28 13.35 -32.90
N ALA A 374 27.85 12.51 -32.04
CA ALA A 374 27.32 11.19 -31.72
C ALA A 374 25.87 11.21 -31.23
N ALA A 375 25.46 12.25 -30.50
CA ALA A 375 24.10 12.43 -29.99
C ALA A 375 23.00 12.33 -31.07
N ARG A 376 23.32 12.51 -32.35
CA ARG A 376 22.37 12.48 -33.49
C ARG A 376 22.25 11.10 -34.15
N ASN A 377 23.01 10.10 -33.69
CA ASN A 377 23.11 8.81 -34.37
C ASN A 377 22.10 7.77 -33.89
N SER A 378 21.32 8.08 -32.85
CA SER A 378 20.35 7.14 -32.27
C SER A 378 19.24 6.75 -33.25
N ASP A 379 18.73 5.53 -33.12
CA ASP A 379 17.60 5.08 -33.94
C ASP A 379 16.31 5.88 -33.69
N ILE A 380 16.11 6.39 -32.47
CA ILE A 380 14.98 7.28 -32.16
C ILE A 380 15.05 8.59 -32.97
N GLU A 381 16.24 9.18 -33.14
CA GLU A 381 16.43 10.37 -33.99
C GLU A 381 16.07 10.04 -35.45
N LYS A 382 16.53 8.89 -35.97
CA LYS A 382 16.23 8.44 -37.34
C LYS A 382 14.74 8.19 -37.54
N MET A 383 14.06 7.61 -36.55
CA MET A 383 12.61 7.39 -36.58
C MET A 383 11.86 8.73 -36.69
N LEU A 384 12.24 9.73 -35.91
CA LEU A 384 11.63 11.06 -35.94
C LEU A 384 11.89 11.83 -37.24
N GLN A 385 12.97 11.52 -37.96
CA GLN A 385 13.32 12.14 -39.25
C GLN A 385 12.54 11.53 -40.45
N GLY A 386 11.57 10.65 -40.20
CA GLY A 386 10.62 10.18 -41.22
C GLY A 386 10.86 8.75 -41.72
N ASN A 387 11.76 7.98 -41.10
CA ASN A 387 12.04 6.59 -41.47
C ASN A 387 11.08 5.58 -40.79
N VAL A 388 9.80 5.91 -40.68
CA VAL A 388 8.79 5.03 -40.06
C VAL A 388 7.56 4.93 -40.96
N THR A 389 7.14 3.69 -41.23
CA THR A 389 5.85 3.39 -41.85
C THR A 389 4.95 2.76 -40.79
N ILE A 390 3.75 3.31 -40.62
CA ILE A 390 2.71 2.76 -39.74
C ILE A 390 1.72 2.02 -40.64
N ASN A 391 1.53 0.72 -40.39
CA ASN A 391 0.56 -0.10 -41.10
C ASN A 391 -0.56 -0.47 -40.14
N ASP A 392 -1.78 -0.09 -40.46
CA ASP A 392 -2.95 -0.47 -39.68
C ASP A 392 -3.42 -1.87 -40.09
N GLN A 393 -3.75 -2.71 -39.10
CA GLN A 393 -4.39 -4.01 -39.30
C GLN A 393 -5.62 -4.08 -38.40
N ASP A 394 -6.79 -4.22 -39.01
CA ASP A 394 -8.02 -4.48 -38.27
C ASP A 394 -8.00 -5.94 -37.78
N VAL A 395 -8.25 -6.14 -36.49
CA VAL A 395 -8.31 -7.46 -35.82
C VAL A 395 -9.74 -7.83 -35.50
#